data_AF-A0A7C3NLE0-F1
#
_entry.id   AF-A0A7C3NLE0-F1
#
_cell.length_a   1.000
_cell.length_b   1.000
_cell.length_c   1.000
_cell.angle_alpha   90.00
_cell.angle_beta   90.00
_cell.angle_gamma   90.00
#
_symmetry.space_group_name_H-M   'P 1'
#
loop_
_entity.id
_entity.type
_entity.pdbx_description
1 polymer ?
#
loop_
_entity_poly.entity_id
_entity_poly.type
_entity_poly.pdbx_seq_one_letter_code
_entity_poly.pdbx_strand_id
1 'polypeptide(L)'
;MCSKRWIALAAKTPTRDTRHFWSPWRWPIFCGKFRNVPDCAPNLEQALAENPTDSAFHSPRTTRRKGRELALQALYQIEMTGDPSGAAVDLFLRHFEGSPKAKEFARRLVSGTVSQRAEIDRLIAAATEHWRLDRLAKVDFVLLRMAVYELRFCADIPMSVTLDEAIEIAKRFGSEESAGFINGVLDRVAQTSGGKAE
;
A
#
# COMPACT_ATOMS: atom_id res chain seq x y z
N MET A 1 50.16 -31.67 -14.42
CA MET A 1 49.36 -32.43 -15.39
C MET A 1 49.12 -31.58 -16.63
N CYS A 2 49.49 -32.07 -17.81
CA CYS A 2 49.04 -31.55 -19.12
C CYS A 2 47.52 -31.78 -19.29
N SER A 3 46.77 -31.12 -20.18
CA SER A 3 47.13 -30.14 -21.22
C SER A 3 45.97 -29.16 -21.45
N LYS A 4 46.30 -28.00 -22.03
CA LYS A 4 45.42 -27.15 -22.86
C LYS A 4 44.76 -28.03 -23.97
N ARG A 5 43.68 -27.68 -24.67
CA ARG A 5 43.51 -26.40 -25.41
C ARG A 5 42.20 -26.40 -26.22
N TRP A 6 41.40 -25.32 -26.07
CA TRP A 6 40.39 -24.85 -27.06
C TRP A 6 39.30 -25.91 -27.43
N ILE A 7 38.37 -25.76 -28.39
CA ILE A 7 38.12 -24.71 -29.42
C ILE A 7 36.61 -24.48 -29.67
N ALA A 8 36.28 -23.35 -30.30
CA ALA A 8 34.96 -22.91 -30.73
C ALA A 8 34.62 -23.33 -32.19
N LEU A 9 33.34 -23.58 -32.50
CA LEU A 9 32.63 -22.96 -33.64
C LEU A 9 31.12 -23.23 -33.64
N ALA A 10 30.37 -22.35 -34.31
CA ALA A 10 28.92 -22.43 -34.49
C ALA A 10 28.50 -23.36 -35.65
N ALA A 11 27.25 -23.83 -35.65
CA ALA A 11 26.32 -23.65 -36.78
C ALA A 11 24.89 -24.19 -36.48
N LYS A 12 23.90 -23.63 -37.20
CA LYS A 12 22.51 -24.12 -37.44
C LYS A 12 21.43 -23.88 -36.37
N THR A 13 20.79 -22.71 -36.45
CA THR A 13 19.32 -22.60 -36.53
C THR A 13 18.86 -22.99 -37.96
N PRO A 14 17.56 -23.25 -38.28
CA PRO A 14 16.31 -23.00 -37.53
C PRO A 14 15.55 -24.31 -37.15
N THR A 15 14.49 -24.34 -36.33
CA THR A 15 13.14 -23.76 -36.54
C THR A 15 12.31 -23.69 -35.25
N ARG A 16 11.37 -22.73 -35.17
CA ARG A 16 9.94 -22.81 -34.70
C ARG A 16 9.59 -23.95 -33.70
N ASP A 17 8.95 -23.77 -32.53
CA ASP A 17 8.20 -22.66 -31.88
C ASP A 17 8.05 -22.96 -30.36
N THR A 18 7.58 -22.00 -29.54
CA THR A 18 7.11 -22.17 -28.11
C THR A 18 7.94 -23.11 -27.20
N ARG A 19 8.76 -22.67 -26.24
CA ARG A 19 8.49 -21.77 -25.10
C ARG A 19 7.17 -22.05 -24.36
N HIS A 20 7.14 -23.08 -23.50
CA HIS A 20 7.23 -22.97 -22.03
C HIS A 20 6.66 -24.22 -21.33
N PHE A 21 7.50 -24.96 -20.58
CA PHE A 21 7.06 -25.65 -19.36
C PHE A 21 8.25 -25.93 -18.44
N TRP A 22 8.62 -24.94 -17.62
CA TRP A 22 9.47 -25.17 -16.46
C TRP A 22 8.57 -25.57 -15.27
N SER A 23 8.71 -26.82 -14.83
CA SER A 23 8.54 -27.23 -13.44
C SER A 23 9.94 -27.66 -12.98
N PRO A 24 10.37 -27.39 -11.73
CA PRO A 24 9.87 -28.21 -10.61
C PRO A 24 9.95 -27.59 -9.19
N TRP A 25 8.88 -27.68 -8.41
CA TRP A 25 9.00 -27.99 -6.99
C TRP A 25 7.99 -29.07 -6.62
N ARG A 26 8.47 -30.10 -5.94
CA ARG A 26 7.81 -31.40 -5.83
C ARG A 26 8.01 -31.93 -4.42
N TRP A 27 6.88 -32.27 -3.78
CA TRP A 27 6.64 -33.34 -2.80
C TRP A 27 6.67 -33.03 -1.28
N PRO A 28 5.99 -33.84 -0.42
CA PRO A 28 5.58 -35.25 -0.62
C PRO A 28 4.12 -35.72 -0.30
N ILE A 29 3.73 -36.73 -1.07
CA ILE A 29 2.93 -37.96 -0.75
C ILE A 29 2.30 -38.12 0.65
N PHE A 30 0.99 -38.45 0.71
CA PHE A 30 0.49 -39.70 1.32
C PHE A 30 -0.98 -40.00 0.94
N CYS A 31 -1.34 -41.29 0.78
CA CYS A 31 -2.69 -41.90 0.60
C CYS A 31 -3.73 -41.24 -0.35
N GLY A 32 -4.60 -41.97 -1.04
CA GLY A 32 -4.85 -43.41 -1.11
C GLY A 32 -6.08 -43.65 -2.00
N LYS A 33 -6.20 -44.85 -2.59
CA LYS A 33 -7.26 -45.21 -3.57
C LYS A 33 -8.66 -44.74 -3.18
N PHE A 34 -9.30 -43.96 -4.05
CA PHE A 34 -10.75 -44.02 -4.25
C PHE A 34 -11.05 -44.38 -5.71
N ARG A 35 -11.88 -45.41 -5.89
CA ARG A 35 -12.55 -45.72 -7.17
C ARG A 35 -13.90 -45.01 -7.18
N ASN A 36 -14.41 -44.78 -8.39
CA ASN A 36 -15.74 -44.26 -8.71
C ASN A 36 -16.00 -42.81 -8.28
N VAL A 37 -15.87 -41.90 -9.24
CA VAL A 37 -16.65 -40.65 -9.30
C VAL A 37 -17.56 -40.79 -10.52
N PRO A 38 -18.90 -40.71 -10.40
CA PRO A 38 -19.81 -40.76 -11.53
C PRO A 38 -19.84 -39.42 -12.29
N ASP A 39 -20.22 -39.46 -13.56
CA ASP A 39 -20.35 -38.31 -14.46
C ASP A 39 -21.25 -37.21 -13.88
N CYS A 40 -20.70 -36.01 -13.72
CA CYS A 40 -21.43 -34.76 -13.50
C CYS A 40 -20.61 -33.57 -14.02
N ALA A 41 -20.53 -33.44 -15.34
CA ALA A 41 -20.04 -32.25 -16.02
C ALA A 41 -21.22 -31.56 -16.74
N PRO A 42 -21.89 -30.55 -16.14
CA PRO A 42 -22.79 -29.69 -16.89
C PRO A 42 -21.97 -28.71 -17.77
N ASN A 43 -22.47 -28.59 -19.00
CA ASN A 43 -21.99 -27.80 -20.14
C ASN A 43 -20.99 -26.63 -19.86
N LEU A 44 -19.79 -26.73 -20.45
CA LEU A 44 -18.70 -25.74 -20.29
C LEU A 44 -19.04 -24.34 -20.84
N GLU A 45 -19.97 -24.24 -21.80
CA GLU A 45 -20.39 -22.95 -22.37
C GLU A 45 -21.24 -22.09 -21.41
N GLN A 46 -21.95 -22.70 -20.45
CA GLN A 46 -22.76 -21.93 -19.48
C GLN A 46 -21.92 -21.28 -18.37
N ALA A 47 -20.72 -21.82 -18.08
CA ALA A 47 -19.83 -21.27 -17.06
C ALA A 47 -19.13 -19.95 -17.47
N LEU A 48 -19.28 -19.51 -18.72
CA LEU A 48 -18.67 -18.28 -19.26
C LEU A 48 -19.64 -17.08 -19.29
N ALA A 49 -20.90 -17.26 -18.87
CA ALA A 49 -21.95 -16.23 -18.94
C ALA A 49 -22.15 -15.44 -17.63
N GLU A 50 -21.48 -15.83 -16.54
CA GLU A 50 -21.50 -15.10 -15.27
C GLU A 50 -20.17 -14.39 -15.05
N ASN A 51 -20.13 -13.08 -15.36
CA ASN A 51 -19.09 -12.16 -14.88
C ASN A 51 -19.63 -11.42 -13.64
N PRO A 52 -19.52 -11.98 -12.42
CA PRO A 52 -19.81 -11.23 -11.21
C PRO A 52 -18.75 -10.13 -11.04
N THR A 53 -19.21 -8.87 -10.98
CA THR A 53 -18.36 -7.68 -10.90
C THR A 53 -17.40 -7.72 -9.69
N ASP A 54 -16.16 -7.29 -9.92
CA ASP A 54 -15.01 -7.27 -8.99
C ASP A 54 -15.35 -6.77 -7.57
N SER A 55 -15.72 -7.69 -6.67
CA SER A 55 -16.11 -7.34 -5.30
C SER A 55 -15.57 -8.28 -4.21
N ALA A 56 -14.97 -9.44 -4.56
CA ALA A 56 -14.66 -10.50 -3.61
C ALA A 56 -13.19 -10.58 -3.10
N PHE A 57 -12.19 -10.03 -3.80
CA PHE A 57 -10.76 -10.30 -3.52
C PHE A 57 -9.93 -9.15 -2.91
N HIS A 58 -10.59 -8.14 -2.31
CA HIS A 58 -9.88 -7.05 -1.63
C HIS A 58 -9.40 -7.45 -0.22
N SER A 59 -8.12 -7.80 -0.10
CA SER A 59 -7.46 -7.98 1.21
C SER A 59 -7.62 -6.73 2.09
N PRO A 60 -7.78 -6.86 3.42
CA PRO A 60 -7.87 -5.70 4.31
C PRO A 60 -6.64 -4.77 4.22
N ARG A 61 -5.45 -5.33 3.93
CA ARG A 61 -4.23 -4.52 3.70
C ARG A 61 -4.35 -3.62 2.48
N THR A 62 -4.78 -4.16 1.33
CA THR A 62 -4.94 -3.36 0.10
C THR A 62 -6.05 -2.32 0.24
N THR A 63 -7.14 -2.67 0.95
CA THR A 63 -8.23 -1.74 1.28
C THR A 63 -7.78 -0.58 2.16
N ARG A 64 -7.03 -0.87 3.24
CA ARG A 64 -6.51 0.17 4.16
C ARG A 64 -5.47 1.05 3.46
N ARG A 65 -4.53 0.47 2.70
CA ARG A 65 -3.55 1.22 1.87
C ARG A 65 -4.25 2.19 0.93
N LYS A 66 -5.22 1.71 0.12
CA LYS A 66 -5.99 2.57 -0.78
C LYS A 66 -6.77 3.67 -0.05
N GLY A 67 -7.28 3.39 1.16
CA GLY A 67 -7.91 4.40 2.01
C GLY A 67 -6.96 5.51 2.46
N ARG A 68 -5.70 5.19 2.79
CA ARG A 68 -4.66 6.19 3.11
C ARG A 68 -4.28 7.03 1.90
N GLU A 69 -4.16 6.42 0.72
CA GLU A 69 -3.91 7.16 -0.53
C GLU A 69 -5.02 8.18 -0.81
N LEU A 70 -6.29 7.77 -0.69
CA LEU A 70 -7.44 8.65 -0.85
C LEU A 70 -7.48 9.75 0.22
N ALA A 71 -7.11 9.43 1.48
CA ALA A 71 -7.04 10.42 2.56
C ALA A 71 -5.93 11.46 2.33
N LEU A 72 -4.73 11.04 1.89
CA LEU A 72 -3.64 11.94 1.52
C LEU A 72 -4.07 12.91 0.41
N GLN A 73 -4.69 12.40 -0.66
CA GLN A 73 -5.17 13.24 -1.76
C GLN A 73 -6.28 14.21 -1.32
N ALA A 74 -7.23 13.76 -0.49
CA ALA A 74 -8.30 14.61 0.05
C ALA A 74 -7.75 15.68 1.01
N LEU A 75 -6.81 15.35 1.90
CA LEU A 75 -6.16 16.32 2.78
C LEU A 75 -5.31 17.32 1.98
N TYR A 76 -4.66 16.89 0.90
CA TYR A 76 -3.95 17.80 -0.01
C TYR A 76 -4.92 18.76 -0.71
N GLN A 77 -6.06 18.28 -1.18
CA GLN A 77 -7.14 19.11 -1.72
C GLN A 77 -7.56 20.19 -0.70
N ILE A 78 -7.84 19.81 0.55
CA ILE A 78 -8.20 20.73 1.65
C ILE A 78 -7.11 21.79 1.85
N GLU A 79 -5.83 21.41 1.81
CA GLU A 79 -4.73 22.36 1.96
C GLU A 79 -4.58 23.34 0.77
N MET A 80 -5.07 22.98 -0.42
CA MET A 80 -5.06 23.85 -1.61
C MET A 80 -6.29 24.76 -1.66
N THR A 81 -7.47 24.26 -1.29
CA THR A 81 -8.73 25.02 -1.35
C THR A 81 -9.04 25.81 -0.09
N GLY A 82 -8.47 25.41 1.06
CA GLY A 82 -8.84 25.93 2.37
C GLY A 82 -10.20 25.45 2.88
N ASP A 83 -10.86 24.50 2.20
CA ASP A 83 -12.20 24.00 2.55
C ASP A 83 -12.12 22.59 3.18
N PRO A 84 -12.19 22.46 4.52
CA PRO A 84 -12.20 21.18 5.23
C PRO A 84 -13.59 20.55 5.33
N SER A 85 -14.62 21.05 4.63
CA SER A 85 -16.00 20.59 4.80
C SER A 85 -16.17 19.11 4.41
N GLY A 86 -16.98 18.39 5.19
CA GLY A 86 -17.33 17.00 4.87
C GLY A 86 -17.97 16.85 3.49
N ALA A 87 -18.71 17.87 3.03
CA ALA A 87 -19.28 17.91 1.69
C ALA A 87 -18.22 17.95 0.58
N ALA A 88 -17.13 18.72 0.75
CA ALA A 88 -16.01 18.74 -0.19
C ALA A 88 -15.26 17.40 -0.20
N VAL A 89 -15.02 16.81 0.97
CA VAL A 89 -14.40 15.47 1.10
C VAL A 89 -15.27 14.39 0.44
N ASP A 90 -16.59 14.44 0.61
CA ASP A 90 -17.54 13.51 0.01
C ASP A 90 -17.70 13.71 -1.50
N LEU A 91 -17.57 14.95 -1.98
CA LEU A 91 -17.50 15.24 -3.41
C LEU A 91 -16.20 14.66 -4.00
N PHE A 92 -15.05 14.88 -3.36
CA PHE A 92 -13.77 14.30 -3.77
C PHE A 92 -13.85 12.77 -3.83
N LEU A 93 -14.23 12.12 -2.72
CA LEU A 93 -14.27 10.65 -2.62
C LEU A 93 -15.29 10.00 -3.58
N ARG A 94 -16.28 10.72 -4.10
CA ARG A 94 -17.18 10.20 -5.15
C ARG A 94 -16.49 10.05 -6.50
N HIS A 95 -15.59 10.98 -6.86
CA HIS A 95 -14.94 11.00 -8.17
C HIS A 95 -13.72 10.06 -8.29
N PHE A 96 -13.12 9.65 -7.18
CA PHE A 96 -11.93 8.79 -7.17
C PHE A 96 -12.29 7.31 -6.98
N GLU A 97 -11.51 6.42 -7.61
CA GLU A 97 -11.66 4.97 -7.49
C GLU A 97 -11.30 4.45 -6.10
N GLY A 98 -12.07 3.47 -5.62
CA GLY A 98 -11.82 2.77 -4.36
C GLY A 98 -13.06 2.07 -3.84
N SER A 99 -12.89 0.97 -3.09
CA SER A 99 -14.02 0.27 -2.48
C SER A 99 -14.73 1.14 -1.43
N PRO A 100 -16.02 0.88 -1.12
CA PRO A 100 -16.74 1.64 -0.09
C PRO A 100 -16.01 1.69 1.26
N LYS A 101 -15.41 0.56 1.67
CA LYS A 101 -14.60 0.44 2.90
C LYS A 101 -13.32 1.30 2.85
N ALA A 102 -12.66 1.42 1.70
CA ALA A 102 -11.51 2.30 1.53
C ALA A 102 -11.91 3.78 1.66
N LYS A 103 -13.06 4.17 1.06
CA LYS A 103 -13.60 5.54 1.14
C LYS A 103 -14.08 5.91 2.55
N GLU A 104 -14.68 4.96 3.27
CA GLU A 104 -15.05 5.11 4.67
C GLU A 104 -13.81 5.33 5.57
N PHE A 105 -12.77 4.49 5.42
CA PHE A 105 -11.53 4.66 6.15
C PHE A 105 -10.83 5.98 5.81
N ALA A 106 -10.85 6.39 4.52
CA ALA A 106 -10.33 7.69 4.11
C ALA A 106 -11.06 8.84 4.82
N ARG A 107 -12.40 8.83 4.85
CA ARG A 107 -13.22 9.80 5.59
C ARG A 107 -12.82 9.91 7.06
N ARG A 108 -12.60 8.77 7.74
CA ARG A 108 -12.17 8.70 9.14
C ARG A 108 -10.82 9.39 9.35
N LEU A 109 -9.83 9.09 8.51
CA LEU A 109 -8.49 9.68 8.56
C LEU A 109 -8.54 11.20 8.30
N VAL A 110 -9.26 11.64 7.25
CA VAL A 110 -9.36 13.06 6.89
C VAL A 110 -10.00 13.86 8.03
N SER A 111 -11.18 13.44 8.50
CA SER A 111 -11.92 14.13 9.56
C SER A 111 -11.11 14.22 10.87
N GLY A 112 -10.46 13.12 11.26
CA GLY A 112 -9.62 13.09 12.45
C GLY A 112 -8.36 13.96 12.34
N THR A 113 -7.67 13.92 11.20
CA THR A 113 -6.47 14.73 10.93
C THR A 113 -6.80 16.23 10.95
N VAL A 114 -7.93 16.63 10.35
CA VAL A 114 -8.42 18.02 10.40
C VAL A 114 -8.75 18.42 11.84
N SER A 115 -9.48 17.58 12.59
CA SER A 115 -9.91 17.87 13.96
C SER A 115 -8.75 18.01 14.95
N GLN A 116 -7.68 17.24 14.76
CA GLN A 116 -6.51 17.21 15.66
C GLN A 116 -5.31 18.04 15.13
N ARG A 117 -5.51 18.82 14.06
CA ARG A 117 -4.45 19.55 13.33
C ARG A 117 -3.46 20.29 14.22
N ALA A 118 -3.95 21.03 15.22
CA ALA A 118 -3.11 21.86 16.10
C ALA A 118 -2.18 21.02 17.01
N GLU A 119 -2.64 19.85 17.45
CA GLU A 119 -1.81 18.92 18.25
C GLU A 119 -0.80 18.20 17.36
N ILE A 120 -1.25 17.74 16.19
CA ILE A 120 -0.42 17.10 15.16
C ILE A 120 0.73 18.02 14.73
N ASP A 121 0.43 19.28 14.41
CA ASP A 121 1.42 20.27 14.00
C ASP A 121 2.45 20.54 15.12
N ARG A 122 2.02 20.54 16.40
CA ARG A 122 2.94 20.66 17.54
C ARG A 122 3.88 19.45 17.66
N LEU A 123 3.35 18.24 17.52
CA LEU A 123 4.14 16.99 17.58
C LEU A 123 5.15 16.90 16.43
N ILE A 124 4.76 17.29 15.21
CA ILE A 124 5.67 17.36 14.07
C ILE A 124 6.77 18.39 14.35
N ALA A 125 6.42 19.61 14.75
CA ALA A 125 7.37 20.67 15.05
C ALA A 125 8.40 20.28 16.14
N ALA A 126 7.96 19.56 17.17
CA ALA A 126 8.83 19.05 18.24
C ALA A 126 9.80 17.95 17.75
N ALA A 127 9.36 17.08 16.83
CA ALA A 127 10.21 16.06 16.24
C ALA A 127 11.22 16.63 15.22
N THR A 128 10.86 17.71 14.53
CA THR A 128 11.66 18.39 13.51
C THR A 128 12.59 19.48 14.08
N GLU A 129 13.41 19.14 15.07
CA GLU A 129 14.49 20.03 15.50
C GLU A 129 15.33 20.48 14.28
N HIS A 130 15.47 21.80 14.10
CA HIS A 130 16.23 22.49 13.05
C HIS A 130 15.69 22.43 11.60
N TRP A 131 14.64 21.67 11.29
CA TRP A 131 14.09 21.66 9.93
C TRP A 131 13.07 22.78 9.72
N ARG A 132 13.34 23.64 8.73
CA ARG A 132 12.36 24.63 8.26
C ARG A 132 11.24 23.90 7.51
N LEU A 133 10.11 23.69 8.19
CA LEU A 133 8.88 23.12 7.61
C LEU A 133 8.47 23.84 6.31
N ASP A 134 8.79 25.14 6.19
CA ASP A 134 8.66 25.99 4.99
C ASP A 134 9.22 25.38 3.69
N ARG A 135 10.20 24.46 3.78
CA ARG A 135 10.87 23.85 2.62
C ARG A 135 10.32 22.48 2.24
N LEU A 136 9.41 21.90 3.04
CA LEU A 136 8.87 20.58 2.76
C LEU A 136 7.91 20.63 1.58
N ALA A 137 7.96 19.58 0.75
CA ALA A 137 6.91 19.36 -0.24
C ALA A 137 5.56 19.27 0.49
N LYS A 138 4.56 19.98 -0.03
CA LYS A 138 3.25 20.06 0.63
C LYS A 138 2.59 18.69 0.80
N VAL A 139 2.86 17.76 -0.11
CA VAL A 139 2.47 16.34 -0.03
C VAL A 139 3.08 15.66 1.20
N ASP A 140 4.40 15.78 1.40
CA ASP A 140 5.11 15.17 2.53
C ASP A 140 4.61 15.70 3.88
N PHE A 141 4.34 17.01 3.96
CA PHE A 141 3.79 17.64 5.16
C PHE A 141 2.36 17.16 5.47
N VAL A 142 1.52 16.95 4.46
CA VAL A 142 0.18 16.36 4.63
C VAL A 142 0.27 14.88 5.02
N LEU A 143 1.21 14.13 4.43
CA LEU A 143 1.45 12.73 4.77
C LEU A 143 1.93 12.57 6.22
N LEU A 144 2.85 13.42 6.69
CA LEU A 144 3.25 13.48 8.10
C LEU A 144 2.06 13.75 9.01
N ARG A 145 1.20 14.73 8.68
CA ARG A 145 -0.01 15.01 9.48
C ARG A 145 -0.94 13.80 9.60
N MET A 146 -1.21 13.11 8.50
CA MET A 146 -2.05 11.91 8.47
C MET A 146 -1.42 10.76 9.26
N ALA A 147 -0.11 10.53 9.11
CA ALA A 147 0.61 9.46 9.81
C ALA A 147 0.70 9.73 11.32
N VAL A 148 0.98 10.96 11.74
CA VAL A 148 0.97 11.36 13.17
C VAL A 148 -0.44 11.27 13.76
N TYR A 149 -1.49 11.62 13.00
CA TYR A 149 -2.87 11.36 13.42
C TYR A 149 -3.09 9.87 13.70
N GLU A 150 -2.70 9.01 12.77
CA GLU A 150 -2.88 7.56 12.89
C GLU A 150 -2.10 6.99 14.08
N LEU A 151 -0.82 7.36 14.26
CA LEU A 151 0.03 6.96 15.39
C LEU A 151 -0.52 7.36 16.77
N ARG A 152 -1.22 8.49 16.88
CA ARG A 152 -1.62 9.07 18.18
C ARG A 152 -3.09 8.85 18.54
N PHE A 153 -3.96 8.73 17.54
CA PHE A 153 -5.41 8.70 17.76
C PHE A 153 -6.10 7.43 17.21
N CYS A 154 -5.42 6.58 16.44
CA CYS A 154 -5.96 5.32 15.94
C CYS A 154 -5.35 4.10 16.66
N ALA A 155 -5.76 3.87 17.91
CA ALA A 155 -5.36 2.69 18.69
C ALA A 155 -5.79 1.34 18.07
N ASP A 156 -6.64 1.35 17.04
CA ASP A 156 -7.00 0.17 16.24
C ASP A 156 -5.93 -0.22 15.20
N ILE A 157 -4.84 0.54 15.07
CA ILE A 157 -3.78 0.34 14.07
C ILE A 157 -2.41 0.24 14.77
N PRO A 158 -1.64 -0.86 14.58
CA PRO A 158 -0.30 -0.97 15.15
C PRO A 158 0.67 0.08 14.58
N MET A 159 1.49 0.68 15.44
CA MET A 159 2.43 1.75 15.05
C MET A 159 3.36 1.36 13.89
N SER A 160 3.87 0.12 13.88
CA SER A 160 4.72 -0.40 12.79
C SER A 160 4.00 -0.38 11.43
N VAL A 161 2.72 -0.73 11.38
CA VAL A 161 1.92 -0.69 10.14
C VAL A 161 1.75 0.75 9.66
N THR A 162 1.58 1.72 10.57
CA THR A 162 1.49 3.14 10.21
C THR A 162 2.81 3.65 9.66
N LEU A 163 3.95 3.29 10.27
CA LEU A 163 5.29 3.65 9.81
C LEU A 163 5.56 3.07 8.41
N ASP A 164 5.41 1.76 8.25
CA ASP A 164 5.63 1.06 6.97
C ASP A 164 4.76 1.65 5.85
N GLU A 165 3.46 1.88 6.11
CA GLU A 165 2.54 2.41 5.10
C GLU A 165 2.81 3.89 4.79
N ALA A 166 3.25 4.70 5.75
CA ALA A 166 3.65 6.08 5.50
C ALA A 166 4.89 6.15 4.59
N ILE A 167 5.87 5.26 4.79
CA ILE A 167 7.08 5.16 3.95
C ILE A 167 6.73 4.69 2.54
N GLU A 168 5.86 3.69 2.39
CA GLU A 168 5.43 3.20 1.07
C GLU A 168 4.62 4.24 0.29
N ILE A 169 3.81 5.05 0.98
CA ILE A 169 3.10 6.19 0.37
C ILE A 169 4.09 7.31 0.01
N ALA A 170 5.08 7.60 0.85
CA ALA A 170 6.12 8.58 0.57
C ALA A 170 6.90 8.25 -0.71
N LYS A 171 7.30 6.98 -0.91
CA LYS A 171 7.95 6.51 -2.15
C LYS A 171 7.08 6.67 -3.40
N ARG A 172 5.76 6.72 -3.25
CA ARG A 172 4.78 6.79 -4.36
C ARG A 172 4.39 8.22 -4.73
N PHE A 173 4.34 9.14 -3.77
CA PHE A 173 3.83 10.51 -3.98
C PHE A 173 4.85 11.62 -3.69
N GLY A 174 5.95 11.31 -3.00
CA GLY A 174 7.03 12.23 -2.69
C GLY A 174 8.21 12.14 -3.67
N SER A 175 9.35 12.66 -3.23
CA SER A 175 10.64 12.56 -3.91
C SER A 175 11.45 11.34 -3.44
N GLU A 176 12.61 11.10 -4.06
CA GLU A 176 13.56 10.06 -3.65
C GLU A 176 14.02 10.22 -2.19
N GLU A 177 14.13 11.47 -1.70
CA GLU A 177 14.54 11.79 -0.32
C GLU A 177 13.38 11.71 0.69
N SER A 178 12.13 11.86 0.23
CA SER A 178 10.94 12.00 1.09
C SER A 178 10.73 10.78 2.00
N ALA A 179 11.01 9.57 1.52
CA ALA A 179 10.84 8.34 2.29
C ALA A 179 11.78 8.27 3.52
N GLY A 180 13.04 8.67 3.36
CA GLY A 180 14.02 8.69 4.45
C GLY A 180 13.71 9.81 5.47
N PHE A 181 13.32 10.99 4.98
CA PHE A 181 12.90 12.09 5.83
C PHE A 181 11.67 11.74 6.68
N ILE A 182 10.62 11.20 6.05
CA ILE A 182 9.37 10.84 6.74
C ILE A 182 9.61 9.77 7.81
N ASN A 183 10.41 8.72 7.51
CA ASN A 183 10.79 7.74 8.51
C ASN A 183 11.47 8.41 9.73
N GLY A 184 12.49 9.24 9.49
CA GLY A 184 13.23 9.90 10.56
C GLY A 184 12.41 10.85 11.44
N VAL A 185 11.35 11.47 10.90
CA VAL A 185 10.42 12.29 11.68
C VAL A 185 9.44 11.41 12.48
N LEU A 186 8.83 10.40 11.84
CA LEU A 186 7.83 9.56 12.50
C LEU A 186 8.43 8.69 13.61
N ASP A 187 9.67 8.21 13.45
CA ASP A 187 10.40 7.49 14.51
C ASP A 187 10.57 8.35 15.77
N ARG A 188 10.88 9.63 15.62
CA ARG A 188 11.00 10.58 16.74
C ARG A 188 9.64 10.83 17.40
N VAL A 189 8.60 11.05 16.61
CA VAL A 189 7.23 11.20 17.13
C VAL A 189 6.82 9.96 17.92
N ALA A 190 7.08 8.75 17.41
CA ALA A 190 6.78 7.50 18.08
C ALA A 190 7.51 7.36 19.43
N GLN A 191 8.80 7.70 19.48
CA GLN A 191 9.61 7.67 20.71
C GLN A 191 9.12 8.66 21.78
N THR A 192 8.71 9.87 21.39
CA THR A 192 8.08 10.85 22.31
C THR A 192 6.71 10.38 22.80
N SER A 193 6.07 9.48 22.06
CA SER A 193 4.69 9.04 22.28
C SER A 193 4.56 7.79 23.13
N GLY A 194 5.59 6.93 23.13
CA GLY A 194 5.68 5.74 23.96
C GLY A 194 7.14 5.37 24.20
N GLY A 195 7.54 5.37 25.47
CA GLY A 195 8.80 4.76 25.88
C GLY A 195 8.75 3.26 25.57
N LYS A 196 9.65 2.80 24.70
CA LYS A 196 9.93 1.40 24.33
C LYS A 196 8.80 0.37 24.57
N ALA A 197 8.13 -0.01 23.49
CA ALA A 197 7.68 -1.40 23.38
C ALA A 197 8.93 -2.24 23.03
N GLU A 198 9.37 -3.04 23.99
CA GLU A 198 10.44 -4.05 23.88
C GLU A 198 9.86 -5.43 23.52
#